data_AF-A0A958DQH3-F1
#
_entry.id   AF-A0A958DQH3-F1
#
_cell.length_a   1.000
_cell.length_b   1.000
_cell.length_c   1.000
_cell.angle_alpha   90.00
_cell.angle_beta   90.00
_cell.angle_gamma   90.00
#
_symmetry.space_group_name_H-M   'P 1'
#
loop_
_entity.id
_entity.type
_entity.pdbx_description
1 polymer ?
#
loop_
_entity_poly.entity_id
_entity_poly.type
_entity_poly.pdbx_seq_one_letter_code
_entity_poly.pdbx_strand_id
1 'polypeptide(L)'
;MTQHRQTPASKFTVTIESLNADGAGVAQHKQHKVMIEKTLPGEVVEMSYHPERPRKSRIRLKRILTPSPERVAAPCEYFDRCCGC
;
A
#
# COMPACT_ATOMS: atom_id res chain seq x y z
N MET A 1 -13.00 -3.73 27.41
CA MET A 1 -13.35 -4.28 26.08
C MET A 1 -13.56 -3.11 25.12
N THR A 2 -12.48 -2.54 24.59
CA THR A 2 -12.53 -1.29 23.81
C THR A 2 -12.82 -1.63 22.36
N GLN A 3 -14.10 -1.58 21.98
CA GLN A 3 -14.49 -1.75 20.58
C GLN A 3 -14.01 -0.52 19.80
N HIS A 4 -12.84 -0.65 19.16
CA HIS A 4 -12.40 0.31 18.15
C HIS A 4 -13.47 0.34 17.05
N ARG A 5 -14.24 1.42 17.03
CA ARG A 5 -15.25 1.73 16.02
C ARG A 5 -14.54 1.80 14.67
N GLN A 6 -14.55 0.69 13.91
CA GLN A 6 -13.95 0.62 12.58
C GLN A 6 -14.89 1.34 11.62
N THR A 7 -14.60 2.61 11.32
CA THR A 7 -15.26 3.32 10.21
C THR A 7 -15.08 2.49 8.93
N PRO A 8 -16.14 2.21 8.16
CA PRO A 8 -16.05 1.35 6.98
C PRO A 8 -15.11 1.99 5.96
N ALA A 9 -13.93 1.41 5.85
CA ALA A 9 -12.95 1.81 4.86
C ALA A 9 -13.35 1.17 3.52
N SER A 10 -13.62 1.98 2.51
CA SER A 10 -13.98 1.48 1.18
C SER A 10 -12.80 0.74 0.58
N LYS A 11 -12.95 -0.55 0.30
CA LYS A 11 -11.90 -1.36 -0.33
C LYS A 11 -11.97 -1.23 -1.84
N PHE A 12 -10.82 -1.21 -2.49
CA PHE A 12 -10.70 -1.19 -3.94
C PHE A 12 -9.37 -1.84 -4.36
N THR A 13 -9.32 -2.32 -5.59
CA THR A 13 -8.13 -2.98 -6.15
C THR A 13 -7.51 -2.07 -7.21
N VAL A 14 -6.18 -2.02 -7.25
CA VAL A 14 -5.41 -1.32 -8.30
C VAL A 14 -4.19 -2.14 -8.68
N THR A 15 -3.68 -1.87 -9.88
CA THR A 15 -2.39 -2.36 -10.33
C THR A 15 -1.35 -1.26 -10.11
N ILE A 16 -0.21 -1.63 -9.54
CA ILE A 16 0.92 -0.71 -9.38
C ILE A 16 1.60 -0.53 -10.73
N GLU A 17 1.74 0.72 -11.17
CA GLU A 17 2.28 1.07 -12.48
C GLU A 17 3.80 1.32 -12.42
N SER A 18 4.29 1.95 -11.36
CA SER A 18 5.69 2.32 -11.21
C SER A 18 6.07 2.55 -9.74
N LEU A 19 7.35 2.81 -9.47
CA LEU A 19 7.84 3.28 -8.17
C LEU A 19 8.18 4.77 -8.24
N ASN A 20 8.00 5.48 -7.14
CA ASN A 20 8.53 6.83 -6.96
C ASN A 20 9.99 6.80 -6.46
N ALA A 21 10.61 7.97 -6.29
CA ALA A 21 12.00 8.09 -5.82
C ALA A 21 12.22 7.56 -4.40
N ASP A 22 11.16 7.49 -3.59
CA ASP A 22 11.19 6.96 -2.22
C ASP A 22 10.98 5.43 -2.18
N GLY A 23 10.87 4.77 -3.35
CA GLY A 23 10.58 3.33 -3.45
C GLY A 23 9.13 2.94 -3.14
N ALA A 24 8.21 3.91 -3.05
CA ALA A 24 6.78 3.65 -2.92
C ALA A 24 6.14 3.42 -4.29
N GLY A 25 5.29 2.40 -4.38
CA GLY A 25 4.52 2.10 -5.58
C GLY A 25 3.48 3.17 -5.87
N VAL A 26 3.36 3.51 -7.15
CA VAL A 26 2.43 4.48 -7.69
C VAL A 26 1.40 3.73 -8.51
N ALA A 27 0.12 3.99 -8.23
CA ALA A 27 -0.99 3.52 -9.03
C ALA A 27 -1.95 4.68 -9.31
N GLN A 28 -2.79 4.53 -10.33
CA GLN A 28 -3.84 5.49 -10.63
C GLN A 28 -5.19 4.98 -10.13
N HIS A 29 -5.89 5.78 -9.31
CA HIS A 29 -7.25 5.47 -8.84
C HIS A 29 -8.15 6.68 -9.00
N LYS A 30 -9.24 6.55 -9.80
CA LYS A 30 -10.29 7.58 -9.98
C LYS A 30 -9.73 8.99 -10.17
N GLN A 31 -8.85 9.16 -11.17
CA GLN A 31 -8.18 10.43 -11.53
C GLN A 31 -7.12 10.95 -10.54
N HIS A 32 -6.83 10.22 -9.46
CA HIS A 32 -5.77 10.56 -8.52
C HIS A 32 -4.64 9.53 -8.57
N LYS A 33 -3.38 9.99 -8.49
CA LYS A 33 -2.25 9.11 -8.21
C LYS A 33 -2.26 8.75 -6.74
N VAL A 34 -2.13 7.46 -6.46
CA VAL A 34 -2.07 6.90 -5.13
C VAL A 34 -0.67 6.32 -4.93
N MET A 35 -0.05 6.63 -3.79
CA MET A 35 1.28 6.17 -3.43
C MET A 35 1.17 5.16 -2.28
N ILE A 36 1.86 4.03 -2.41
CA ILE A 36 1.76 2.87 -1.51
C ILE A 36 3.14 2.28 -1.28
N GLU A 37 3.62 2.39 -0.06
CA GLU A 37 4.85 1.74 0.39
C GLU A 37 4.74 0.22 0.33
N LYS A 38 5.88 -0.47 0.19
CA LYS A 38 5.99 -1.94 0.21
C LYS A 38 5.28 -2.66 -0.96
N THR A 39 5.13 -1.97 -2.09
CA THR A 39 4.56 -2.54 -3.31
C THR A 39 5.53 -2.41 -4.48
N LEU A 40 5.42 -3.28 -5.47
CA LEU A 40 6.26 -3.31 -6.66
C LEU A 40 5.43 -3.08 -7.94
N PRO A 41 6.04 -2.56 -9.02
CA PRO A 41 5.37 -2.45 -10.32
C PRO A 41 4.87 -3.81 -10.82
N GLY A 42 3.70 -3.81 -11.45
CA GLY A 42 3.03 -5.03 -11.93
C GLY A 42 2.22 -5.78 -10.87
N GLU A 43 2.29 -5.38 -9.60
CA GLU A 43 1.49 -6.01 -8.55
C GLU A 43 0.04 -5.57 -8.57
N VAL A 44 -0.86 -6.53 -8.33
CA VAL A 44 -2.27 -6.24 -8.09
C VAL A 44 -2.48 -6.21 -6.58
N VAL A 45 -2.93 -5.08 -6.06
CA VAL A 45 -3.08 -4.87 -4.62
C VAL A 45 -4.49 -4.43 -4.26
N GLU A 46 -4.99 -4.96 -3.14
CA GLU A 46 -6.21 -4.53 -2.49
C GLU A 46 -5.87 -3.46 -1.45
N MET A 47 -6.58 -2.36 -1.51
CA MET A 47 -6.34 -1.16 -0.72
C MET A 47 -7.63 -0.69 -0.07
N SER A 48 -7.50 0.08 1.00
CA SER A 48 -8.63 0.67 1.71
C SER A 48 -8.53 2.18 1.78
N TYR A 49 -9.63 2.86 1.44
CA TYR A 49 -9.79 4.30 1.58
C TYR A 49 -10.42 4.65 2.93
N HIS A 50 -9.73 5.48 3.70
CA HIS A 50 -10.12 6.01 5.00
C HIS A 50 -10.29 7.53 4.92
N PRO A 51 -11.51 8.04 4.68
CA PRO A 51 -11.74 9.48 4.49
C PRO A 51 -11.41 10.32 5.74
N GLU A 52 -11.52 9.73 6.93
CA GLU A 52 -11.24 10.38 8.22
C GLU A 52 -9.74 10.63 8.48
N ARG A 53 -8.86 10.05 7.66
CA ARG A 53 -7.41 10.21 7.81
C ARG A 53 -6.88 11.44 7.02
N PRO A 54 -5.75 12.03 7.44
CA PRO A 54 -5.05 13.05 6.67
C PRO A 54 -4.77 12.58 5.24
N ARG A 55 -4.79 13.47 4.24
CA ARG A 55 -4.63 13.13 2.80
C ARG A 55 -3.51 12.11 2.54
N LYS A 56 -2.35 12.26 3.19
CA LYS A 56 -1.18 11.37 3.07
C LYS A 56 -1.41 9.93 3.56
N SER A 57 -2.40 9.68 4.40
CA SER A 57 -2.69 8.38 5.04
C SER A 57 -4.13 7.90 4.82
N ARG A 58 -4.85 8.53 3.89
CA ARG A 58 -6.20 8.10 3.49
C ARG A 58 -6.21 6.73 2.84
N ILE A 59 -5.09 6.31 2.31
CA ILE A 59 -4.98 5.08 1.56
C ILE A 59 -4.01 4.17 2.29
N ARG A 60 -4.42 2.92 2.49
CA ARG A 60 -3.55 1.88 3.07
C ARG A 60 -3.62 0.61 2.24
N LEU A 61 -2.47 -0.02 2.07
CA LEU A 61 -2.36 -1.38 1.57
C LEU A 61 -3.08 -2.31 2.55
N LYS A 62 -4.00 -3.14 2.04
CA LYS A 62 -4.62 -4.22 2.82
C LYS A 62 -3.97 -5.55 2.52
N ARG A 63 -3.76 -5.84 1.23
CA ARG A 63 -3.34 -7.15 0.75
C ARG A 63 -2.74 -7.02 -0.64
N ILE A 64 -1.75 -7.83 -0.96
CA ILE A 64 -1.28 -8.04 -2.34
C ILE A 64 -2.03 -9.26 -2.87
N LEU A 65 -2.80 -9.08 -3.94
CA LEU A 65 -3.56 -10.15 -4.59
C LEU A 65 -2.70 -10.91 -5.58
N THR A 66 -1.86 -10.20 -6.32
CA THR A 66 -0.92 -10.78 -7.28
C THR A 66 0.45 -10.16 -7.04
N PRO A 67 1.38 -10.91 -6.41
CA PRO A 67 2.74 -10.44 -6.22
C PRO A 67 3.50 -10.43 -7.56
N SER A 68 4.48 -9.54 -7.67
CA SER A 68 5.36 -9.45 -8.83
C SER A 68 6.37 -10.61 -8.79
N PRO A 69 6.78 -11.18 -9.94
CA PRO A 69 7.86 -12.17 -9.97
C PRO A 69 9.20 -11.62 -9.43
N GLU A 70 9.38 -10.30 -9.43
CA GLU A 70 10.55 -9.64 -8.87
C GLU A 70 10.47 -9.46 -7.34
N ARG A 71 9.34 -9.83 -6.71
CA ARG A 71 9.18 -9.74 -5.26
C ARG A 71 10.08 -10.76 -4.57
N VAL A 72 11.07 -10.25 -3.86
CA VAL A 72 11.92 -11.04 -2.97
C VAL A 72 11.50 -10.78 -1.53
N ALA A 73 11.49 -11.83 -0.70
CA ALA A 73 11.35 -11.66 0.74
C ALA A 73 12.55 -10.87 1.27
N ALA A 74 12.31 -9.83 2.07
CA ALA A 74 13.42 -9.06 2.63
C ALA A 74 14.35 -10.00 3.42
N PRO A 75 15.67 -10.01 3.13
CA PRO A 75 16.62 -10.92 3.77
C PRO A 75 16.83 -10.59 5.25
N CYS A 76 16.48 -9.36 5.66
CA CYS A 76 16.61 -8.88 7.02
C CYS A 76 15.29 -9.03 7.78
N GLU A 77 15.30 -9.77 8.89
CA GLU A 77 14.18 -9.94 9.81
C GLU A 77 13.71 -8.61 10.46
N TYR A 78 14.57 -7.59 10.44
CA TYR A 78 14.28 -6.26 10.97
C TYR A 78 13.80 -5.29 9.88
N PHE A 79 13.68 -5.70 8.62
CA PHE A 79 13.30 -4.83 7.49
C PHE A 79 12.02 -4.01 7.78
N ASP A 80 11.03 -4.60 8.43
CA ASP A 80 9.78 -3.88 8.75
C ASP A 80 9.91 -2.87 9.91
N ARG A 81 11.01 -2.88 10.66
CA ARG A 81 11.23 -2.09 11.89
C ARG A 81 12.45 -1.17 11.81
N CYS A 82 13.42 -1.50 10.97
CA CYS A 82 14.68 -0.80 10.82
C CYS A 82 14.59 0.17 9.64
N CYS A 83 14.86 1.46 9.86
CA CYS A 83 14.87 2.49 8.81
C CYS A 83 16.14 2.47 7.93
N GLY A 84 16.87 1.36 7.89
CA GLY A 84 18.21 1.27 7.29
C GLY A 84 18.28 0.66 5.89
N CYS A 85 17.17 0.16 5.35
CA CYS A 85 17.10 -0.54 4.07
C CYS A 85 15.91 -0.08 3.23
#